data_AF-A0A376U5E0-F1
#
_entry.id   AF-A0A376U5E0-F1
#
_cell.length_a   1.000
_cell.length_b   1.000
_cell.length_c   1.000
_cell.angle_alpha   90.00
_cell.angle_beta   90.00
_cell.angle_gamma   90.00
#
_symmetry.space_group_name_H-M   'P 1'
#
loop_
_entity.id
_entity.type
_entity.pdbx_description
1 polymer ?
#
loop_
_entity_poly.entity_id
_entity_poly.type
_entity_poly.pdbx_seq_one_letter_code
_entity_poly.pdbx_strand_id
1 'polypeptide(L)'
;MRIDRIKATFGEREVFSDVTYNRLVEVLDEWIATRSNNNALELFAELRRFWKFCAPTLCNGRNVAASLPDDYVSSRVQKPTPTRLFTDIESIARLWLNVAACTSVHQKNAVRFMIITGVRPINVHNLRWDYVHEEAGEIVYPEGLSACEGL
;
A
#
# COMPACT_ATOMS: atom_id res chain seq x y z
N MET A 1 9.09 8.03 -6.67
CA MET A 1 9.58 7.15 -5.58
C MET A 1 9.68 5.67 -5.99
N ARG A 2 8.70 5.07 -6.70
CA ARG A 2 8.78 3.65 -7.09
C ARG A 2 9.33 3.41 -8.51
N ILE A 3 9.02 4.27 -9.47
CA ILE A 3 9.69 4.30 -10.79
C ILE A 3 11.20 4.49 -10.65
N ASP A 4 11.63 5.30 -9.69
CA ASP A 4 13.07 5.51 -9.40
C ASP A 4 13.76 4.20 -8.99
N ARG A 5 13.04 3.30 -8.30
CA ARG A 5 13.55 1.98 -7.91
C ARG A 5 13.64 1.03 -9.10
N ILE A 6 12.65 1.07 -10.00
CA ILE A 6 12.70 0.31 -11.26
C ILE A 6 13.89 0.81 -12.07
N LYS A 7 14.04 2.13 -12.22
CA LYS A 7 15.16 2.76 -12.92
C LYS A 7 16.52 2.34 -12.36
N ALA A 8 16.68 2.31 -11.03
CA ALA A 8 17.92 1.89 -10.38
C ALA A 8 18.29 0.41 -10.59
N THR A 9 17.33 -0.40 -11.08
CA THR A 9 17.55 -1.83 -11.33
C THR A 9 18.19 -2.08 -12.71
N PHE A 10 18.03 -1.13 -13.63
CA PHE A 10 18.61 -1.18 -14.96
C PHE A 10 19.85 -0.28 -15.02
N GLY A 11 20.82 -0.66 -15.84
CA GLY A 11 22.03 0.15 -16.00
C GLY A 11 21.73 1.49 -16.69
N GLU A 12 22.52 2.53 -16.41
CA GLU A 12 22.35 3.85 -17.06
C GLU A 12 22.48 3.81 -18.60
N ARG A 13 23.15 2.78 -19.12
CA ARG A 13 23.36 2.56 -20.56
C ARG A 13 22.45 1.48 -21.16
N GLU A 14 21.57 0.91 -20.35
CA GLU A 14 20.68 -0.16 -20.79
C GLU A 14 19.51 0.45 -21.57
N VAL A 15 19.38 0.07 -22.85
CA VAL A 15 18.37 0.62 -23.75
C VAL A 15 17.07 -0.15 -23.57
N PHE A 16 15.95 0.57 -23.43
CA PHE A 16 14.63 -0.04 -23.18
C PHE A 16 14.24 -1.11 -24.21
N SER A 17 14.55 -0.89 -25.51
CA SER A 17 14.25 -1.84 -26.59
C SER A 17 15.07 -3.13 -26.54
N ASP A 18 16.24 -3.07 -25.90
CA ASP A 18 17.22 -4.15 -25.90
C ASP A 18 17.04 -5.08 -24.68
N VAL A 19 16.20 -4.68 -23.73
CA VAL A 19 15.87 -5.49 -22.56
C VAL A 19 15.16 -6.77 -23.01
N THR A 20 15.81 -7.90 -22.76
CA THR A 20 15.30 -9.23 -23.11
C THR A 20 14.43 -9.82 -22.02
N TYR A 21 13.68 -10.88 -22.37
CA TYR A 21 12.89 -11.63 -21.41
C TYR A 21 13.75 -12.18 -20.26
N ASN A 22 14.92 -12.75 -20.58
CA ASN A 22 15.84 -13.31 -19.59
C ASN A 22 16.36 -12.23 -18.63
N ARG A 23 16.62 -11.02 -19.14
CA ARG A 23 17.04 -9.90 -18.28
C ARG A 23 15.94 -9.50 -17.29
N LEU A 24 14.68 -9.49 -17.72
CA LEU A 24 13.56 -9.24 -16.81
C LEU A 24 13.42 -10.35 -15.76
N VAL A 25 13.64 -11.61 -16.14
CA VAL A 25 13.63 -12.75 -15.21
C VAL A 25 14.70 -12.59 -14.13
N GLU A 26 15.95 -12.28 -14.51
CA GLU A 26 17.04 -12.03 -13.56
C GLU A 26 16.69 -10.93 -12.55
N VAL A 27 16.13 -9.83 -13.04
CA VAL A 27 15.69 -8.70 -12.21
C VAL A 27 14.62 -9.14 -11.20
N LEU A 28 13.65 -9.94 -11.64
CA LEU A 28 12.58 -10.42 -10.77
C LEU A 28 13.11 -11.40 -9.72
N ASP A 29 14.00 -12.31 -10.12
CA ASP A 29 14.63 -13.26 -9.20
C ASP A 29 15.49 -12.54 -8.16
N GLU A 30 16.22 -11.48 -8.56
CA GLU A 30 16.94 -10.60 -7.63
C GLU A 30 16.00 -9.93 -6.63
N TRP A 31 14.86 -9.39 -7.09
CA TRP A 31 13.87 -8.78 -6.21
C TRP A 31 13.24 -9.77 -5.24
N ILE A 32 12.95 -10.99 -5.69
CA ILE A 32 12.44 -12.08 -4.85
C ILE A 32 13.46 -12.45 -3.77
N ALA A 33 14.76 -12.48 -4.10
CA ALA A 33 15.81 -12.84 -3.17
C ALA A 33 16.16 -11.73 -2.16
N THR A 34 16.07 -10.46 -2.56
CA THR A 34 16.62 -9.33 -1.78
C THR A 34 15.58 -8.46 -1.09
N ARG A 35 14.30 -8.53 -1.49
CA ARG A 35 13.25 -7.61 -1.00
C ARG A 35 12.15 -8.34 -0.26
N SER A 36 11.36 -7.59 0.51
CA SER A 36 10.18 -8.16 1.15
C SER A 36 9.12 -8.56 0.10
N ASN A 37 8.36 -9.61 0.43
CA ASN A 37 7.33 -10.20 -0.43
C ASN A 37 6.38 -9.16 -1.06
N ASN A 38 5.89 -8.23 -0.24
CA ASN A 38 5.03 -7.14 -0.72
C ASN A 38 5.74 -6.22 -1.71
N ASN A 39 6.98 -5.87 -1.40
CA ASN A 39 7.77 -4.97 -2.24
C ASN A 39 8.02 -5.59 -3.61
N ALA A 40 8.38 -6.88 -3.67
CA ALA A 40 8.57 -7.60 -4.93
C ALA A 40 7.28 -7.66 -5.78
N LEU A 41 6.13 -7.93 -5.15
CA LEU A 41 4.83 -7.95 -5.83
C LEU A 41 4.43 -6.58 -6.38
N GLU A 42 4.61 -5.51 -5.59
CA GLU A 42 4.33 -4.15 -6.02
C GLU A 42 5.22 -3.73 -7.20
N LEU A 43 6.53 -4.00 -7.12
CA LEU A 43 7.47 -3.65 -8.18
C LEU A 43 7.18 -4.41 -9.47
N PHE A 44 6.81 -5.68 -9.39
CA PHE A 44 6.43 -6.45 -10.57
C PHE A 44 5.19 -5.88 -11.26
N ALA A 45 4.17 -5.52 -10.47
CA ALA A 45 2.97 -4.88 -11.00
C ALA A 45 3.29 -3.53 -11.67
N GLU A 46 4.18 -2.74 -11.07
CA GLU A 46 4.60 -1.46 -11.63
C GLU A 46 5.50 -1.61 -12.86
N LEU A 47 6.41 -2.59 -12.87
CA LEU A 47 7.24 -2.90 -14.03
C LEU A 47 6.36 -3.25 -15.23
N ARG A 48 5.35 -4.11 -15.07
CA ARG A 48 4.41 -4.43 -16.15
C ARG A 48 3.61 -3.21 -16.63
N ARG A 49 3.17 -2.35 -15.71
CA ARG A 49 2.46 -1.10 -16.07
C ARG A 49 3.37 -0.16 -16.85
N PHE A 50 4.61 -0.01 -16.41
CA PHE A 50 5.62 0.81 -17.08
C PHE A 50 5.89 0.30 -18.49
N TRP A 51 6.15 -1.00 -18.65
CA TRP A 51 6.36 -1.59 -19.97
C TRP A 51 5.14 -1.49 -20.88
N LYS A 52 3.93 -1.67 -20.34
CA LYS A 52 2.68 -1.50 -21.11
C LYS A 52 2.54 -0.06 -21.65
N PHE A 53 2.95 0.93 -20.86
CA PHE A 53 2.88 2.34 -21.27
C PHE A 53 3.98 2.72 -22.26
N CYS A 54 5.20 2.21 -22.06
CA CYS A 54 6.37 2.59 -22.85
C CYS A 54 6.56 1.78 -24.14
N ALA A 55 6.08 0.54 -24.21
CA ALA A 55 6.28 -0.32 -25.39
C ALA A 55 5.74 0.28 -26.71
N PRO A 56 4.56 0.92 -26.76
CA PRO A 56 4.05 1.53 -28.00
C PRO A 56 4.95 2.65 -28.55
N THR A 57 5.57 3.43 -27.67
CA THR A 57 6.36 4.62 -28.04
C THR A 57 7.86 4.33 -28.18
N LEU A 58 8.41 3.43 -27.37
CA LEU A 58 9.86 3.21 -27.28
C LEU A 58 10.32 1.87 -27.88
N CYS A 59 9.40 0.98 -28.24
CA CYS A 59 9.75 -0.36 -28.74
C CYS A 59 8.80 -0.87 -29.85
N ASN A 60 8.20 0.03 -30.63
CA ASN A 60 7.27 -0.30 -31.73
C ASN A 60 6.15 -1.27 -31.32
N GLY A 61 5.65 -1.14 -30.08
CA GLY A 61 4.58 -1.98 -29.53
C GLY A 61 5.06 -3.33 -28.96
N ARG A 62 6.34 -3.69 -29.08
CA ARG A 62 6.88 -4.93 -28.52
C ARG A 62 6.97 -4.82 -26.99
N ASN A 63 6.09 -5.54 -26.30
CA ASN A 63 6.06 -5.57 -24.84
C ASN A 63 6.60 -6.90 -24.30
N VAL A 64 7.89 -6.94 -23.98
CA VAL A 64 8.55 -8.13 -23.43
C VAL A 64 8.02 -8.50 -22.04
N ALA A 65 7.61 -7.52 -21.23
CA ALA A 65 7.08 -7.77 -19.90
C ALA A 65 5.68 -8.42 -19.91
N ALA A 66 4.91 -8.27 -21.00
CA ALA A 66 3.62 -8.95 -21.15
C ALA A 66 3.78 -10.47 -21.30
N SER A 67 4.94 -10.95 -21.79
CA SER A 67 5.25 -12.36 -21.92
C SER A 67 5.53 -13.06 -20.58
N LEU A 68 5.73 -12.30 -19.50
CA LEU A 68 5.92 -12.87 -18.17
C LEU A 68 4.58 -13.39 -17.62
N PRO A 69 4.55 -14.57 -16.99
CA PRO A 69 3.36 -15.06 -16.29
C PRO A 69 2.89 -14.08 -15.22
N ASP A 70 1.59 -13.86 -15.09
CA ASP A 70 1.00 -12.96 -14.09
C ASP A 70 1.31 -13.42 -12.66
N ASP A 71 1.47 -14.73 -12.47
CA ASP A 71 1.77 -15.35 -11.19
C ASP A 71 3.27 -15.50 -10.91
N TYR A 72 4.17 -15.06 -11.80
CA TYR A 72 5.61 -15.33 -11.72
C TYR A 72 6.19 -15.02 -10.33
N VAL A 73 5.93 -13.83 -9.80
CA VAL A 73 6.40 -13.44 -8.47
C VAL A 73 5.52 -14.08 -7.39
N SER A 74 4.20 -14.11 -7.57
CA SER A 74 3.27 -14.58 -6.53
C SER A 74 3.32 -16.07 -6.25
N SER A 75 3.78 -16.90 -7.21
CA SER A 75 3.98 -18.33 -7.01
C SER A 75 5.28 -18.64 -6.26
N ARG A 76 6.22 -17.69 -6.25
CA ARG A 76 7.55 -17.79 -5.60
C ARG A 76 7.63 -17.06 -4.26
N VAL A 77 6.59 -16.29 -3.95
CA VAL A 77 6.55 -15.38 -2.81
C VAL A 77 5.29 -15.65 -2.00
N GLN A 78 5.42 -15.91 -0.70
CA GLN A 78 4.26 -16.05 0.17
C GLN A 78 3.51 -14.71 0.26
N LYS A 79 2.27 -14.66 -0.23
CA LYS A 79 1.43 -13.47 -0.05
C LYS A 79 1.34 -13.17 1.45
N PRO A 80 1.53 -11.92 1.87
CA PRO A 80 1.35 -11.58 3.27
C PRO A 80 -0.10 -11.83 3.62
N THR A 81 -0.30 -12.73 4.56
CA THR A 81 -1.61 -13.00 5.14
C THR A 81 -1.99 -11.77 5.96
N PRO A 82 -3.22 -11.25 5.83
CA PRO A 82 -3.73 -10.24 6.75
C PRO A 82 -3.50 -10.73 8.18
N THR A 83 -3.01 -9.84 9.06
CA THR A 83 -2.84 -10.17 10.47
C THR A 83 -4.19 -10.59 11.03
N ARG A 84 -4.35 -11.89 11.32
CA ARG A 84 -5.57 -12.47 11.92
C ARG A 84 -5.65 -12.25 13.43
N LEU A 85 -4.73 -11.48 14.01
CA LEU A 85 -4.79 -11.08 15.41
C LEU A 85 -5.92 -10.06 15.54
N PHE A 86 -7.12 -10.55 15.76
CA PHE A 86 -8.21 -9.74 16.27
C PHE A 86 -7.80 -9.24 17.66
N THR A 87 -8.03 -7.95 17.92
CA THR A 87 -7.86 -7.41 19.26
C THR A 87 -9.04 -7.92 20.09
N ASP A 88 -8.77 -8.85 21.00
CA ASP A 88 -9.75 -9.35 21.95
C ASP A 88 -10.09 -8.27 23.00
N ILE A 89 -11.20 -8.46 23.72
CA ILE A 89 -11.71 -7.48 24.69
C ILE A 89 -10.67 -7.17 25.77
N GLU A 90 -9.87 -8.15 26.21
CA GLU A 90 -8.83 -7.96 27.22
C GLU A 90 -7.68 -7.10 26.68
N SER A 91 -7.25 -7.37 25.44
CA SER A 91 -6.27 -6.52 24.75
C SER A 91 -6.78 -5.08 24.55
N ILE A 92 -8.07 -4.90 24.22
CA ILE A 92 -8.68 -3.56 24.11
C ILE A 92 -8.71 -2.87 25.47
N ALA A 93 -9.10 -3.56 26.54
CA ALA A 93 -9.12 -3.00 27.90
C ALA A 93 -7.72 -2.57 28.35
N ARG A 94 -6.70 -3.40 28.06
CA ARG A 94 -5.29 -3.07 28.35
C ARG A 94 -4.80 -1.88 27.54
N LEU A 95 -5.15 -1.82 26.25
CA LEU A 95 -4.88 -0.64 25.42
C LEU A 95 -5.54 0.61 26.01
N TRP A 96 -6.79 0.52 26.46
CA TRP A 96 -7.52 1.64 27.05
C TRP A 96 -6.85 2.18 28.32
N LEU A 97 -6.37 1.30 29.20
CA LEU A 97 -5.61 1.67 30.39
C LEU A 97 -4.28 2.35 30.02
N ASN A 98 -3.55 1.80 29.04
CA ASN A 98 -2.29 2.38 28.57
C ASN A 98 -2.50 3.77 27.95
N VAL A 99 -3.53 3.93 27.12
CA VAL A 99 -3.92 5.22 26.52
C VAL A 99 -4.32 6.24 27.59
N ALA A 100 -4.93 5.78 28.69
CA ALA A 100 -5.28 6.66 29.80
C ALA A 100 -4.05 7.26 30.50
N ALA A 101 -2.94 6.53 30.51
CA ALA A 101 -1.65 6.92 31.08
C ALA A 101 -0.79 7.78 30.13
N CYS A 102 -1.19 7.97 28.87
CA CYS A 102 -0.49 8.87 27.95
C CYS A 102 -0.52 10.32 28.45
N THR A 103 0.61 11.02 28.30
CA THR A 103 0.77 12.42 28.73
C THR A 103 0.02 13.41 27.83
N SER A 104 -0.09 13.12 26.54
CA SER A 104 -0.79 13.98 25.58
C SER A 104 -2.30 13.74 25.59
N VAL A 105 -3.04 14.76 26.00
CA VAL A 105 -4.51 14.76 25.97
C VAL A 105 -5.04 14.58 24.54
N HIS A 106 -4.37 15.16 23.54
CA HIS A 106 -4.76 15.04 22.14
C HIS A 106 -4.60 13.61 21.62
N GLN A 107 -3.48 12.94 21.94
CA GLN A 107 -3.27 11.54 21.56
C GLN A 107 -4.29 10.62 22.24
N LYS A 108 -4.57 10.86 23.52
CA LYS A 108 -5.58 10.13 24.28
C LYS A 108 -6.96 10.23 23.65
N ASN A 109 -7.39 11.44 23.30
CA ASN A 109 -8.70 11.66 22.70
C ASN A 109 -8.76 11.11 21.26
N ALA A 110 -7.70 11.27 20.47
CA ALA A 110 -7.59 10.70 19.13
C ALA A 110 -7.75 9.18 19.13
N VAL A 111 -7.04 8.47 20.01
CA VAL A 111 -7.12 7.00 20.09
C VAL A 111 -8.49 6.53 20.57
N ARG A 112 -9.07 7.18 21.58
CA ARG A 112 -10.43 6.88 22.04
C ARG A 112 -11.46 7.07 20.94
N PHE A 113 -11.34 8.18 20.21
CA PHE A 113 -12.22 8.46 19.09
C PHE A 113 -12.13 7.35 18.03
N MET A 114 -10.92 6.97 17.60
CA MET A 114 -10.72 5.87 16.64
C MET A 114 -11.33 4.54 17.10
N ILE A 115 -11.18 4.20 18.39
CA ILE A 115 -11.74 2.95 18.94
C ILE A 115 -13.28 2.96 18.92
N ILE A 116 -13.89 4.10 19.25
CA ILE A 116 -15.35 4.21 19.35
C ILE A 116 -16.01 4.30 17.97
N THR A 117 -15.42 5.06 17.04
CA THR A 117 -16.04 5.38 15.74
C THR A 117 -15.51 4.54 14.59
N GLY A 118 -14.43 3.79 14.78
CA GLY A 118 -13.77 3.02 13.72
C GLY A 118 -13.03 3.89 12.70
N VAL A 119 -12.84 5.18 12.97
CA VAL A 119 -12.16 6.10 12.05
C VAL A 119 -10.70 5.71 11.88
N ARG A 120 -10.24 5.63 10.63
CA ARG A 120 -8.86 5.27 10.31
C ARG A 120 -7.88 6.33 10.86
N PRO A 121 -6.69 5.95 11.37
CA PRO A 121 -5.71 6.90 11.89
C PRO A 121 -5.34 8.04 10.93
N ILE A 122 -5.32 7.76 9.62
CA ILE A 122 -5.04 8.76 8.58
C ILE A 122 -6.15 9.81 8.44
N ASN A 123 -7.35 9.58 8.98
CA ASN A 123 -8.46 10.53 8.86
C ASN A 123 -8.68 11.36 10.13
N VAL A 124 -8.12 10.94 11.27
CA VAL A 124 -8.37 11.61 12.58
C VAL A 124 -7.89 13.05 12.60
N HIS A 125 -6.78 13.35 11.91
CA HIS A 125 -6.24 14.70 11.86
C HIS A 125 -7.04 15.66 10.97
N ASN A 126 -7.92 15.12 10.12
CA ASN A 126 -8.75 15.91 9.19
C ASN A 126 -10.15 16.20 9.74
N LEU A 127 -10.45 15.74 10.96
CA LEU A 127 -11.74 15.97 11.62
C LEU A 127 -11.93 17.45 11.91
N ARG A 128 -13.15 17.94 11.66
CA ARG A 128 -13.58 19.30 11.94
C ARG A 128 -14.86 19.29 12.75
N TRP A 129 -15.06 20.31 13.56
CA TRP A 129 -16.30 20.49 14.32
C TRP A 129 -17.52 20.65 13.39
N ASP A 130 -17.32 21.25 12.21
CA ASP A 130 -18.35 21.40 11.18
C ASP A 130 -18.91 20.06 10.65
N TYR A 131 -18.26 18.93 10.96
CA TYR A 131 -18.72 17.60 10.55
C TYR A 131 -19.63 16.95 11.59
N VAL A 132 -19.81 17.56 12.75
CA VAL A 132 -20.65 17.05 13.83
C VAL A 132 -22.04 17.66 13.71
N HIS A 133 -23.04 16.84 13.42
CA HIS A 133 -24.44 17.23 13.44
C HIS A 133 -25.03 16.91 14.80
N GLU A 134 -24.95 17.87 15.74
CA GLU A 134 -25.37 17.68 17.13
C GLU A 134 -26.83 17.24 17.27
N GLU A 135 -27.73 17.76 16.43
CA GLU A 135 -29.16 17.43 16.46
C GLU A 135 -29.46 15.99 16.00
N ALA A 136 -28.65 15.46 15.08
CA ALA A 136 -28.79 14.10 14.56
C ALA A 136 -27.94 13.09 15.35
N GLY A 137 -26.97 13.55 16.14
CA GLY A 137 -26.02 12.69 16.84
C GLY A 137 -25.03 11.99 15.90
N GLU A 138 -24.83 12.54 14.70
CA GLU A 138 -24.03 11.91 13.64
C GLU A 138 -22.80 12.74 13.27
N ILE A 139 -21.77 12.06 12.76
CA ILE A 139 -20.56 12.68 12.21
C ILE A 139 -20.58 12.43 10.70
N VAL A 140 -20.74 13.48 9.90
CA VAL A 140 -20.87 13.40 8.45
C VAL A 140 -19.57 13.88 7.79
N TYR A 141 -18.92 12.98 7.06
CA TYR A 141 -17.70 13.30 6.32
C TYR A 141 -18.03 13.92 4.97
N PRO A 142 -17.39 15.06 4.58
CA PRO A 142 -17.57 15.63 3.25
C PRO A 142 -17.07 14.68 2.16
N GLU A 143 -17.76 14.67 1.01
CA GLU A 143 -17.35 13.90 -0.17
C GLU A 143 -15.91 14.26 -0.59
N GLY A 144 -15.08 13.24 -0.84
CA GLY A 144 -13.67 13.39 -1.23
C GLY A 144 -12.66 13.25 -0.08
N LEU A 145 -13.09 13.31 1.18
CA LEU A 145 -12.31 12.83 2.32
C LEU A 145 -12.67 11.37 2.53
N SER A 146 -11.90 10.45 1.94
CA SER A 146 -12.24 9.02 1.90
C SER A 146 -12.28 8.41 3.31
N ALA A 147 -13.44 8.44 3.95
CA ALA A 147 -13.92 7.35 4.78
C ALA A 147 -14.20 6.21 3.81
N CYS A 148 -13.33 5.20 3.80
CA CYS A 148 -13.49 4.08 2.87
C CYS A 148 -14.87 3.45 3.02
N GLU A 149 -15.60 3.36 1.91
CA GLU A 149 -16.59 2.32 1.70
C GLU A 149 -15.95 0.95 1.99
N GLY A 150 -16.68 0.06 2.66
CA GLY A 150 -16.35 -1.35 2.79
C GLY A 150 -16.02 -1.77 4.23
N LEU A 151 -17.02 -2.46 4.81
CA LEU A 151 -17.03 -3.34 5.98
C LEU A 151 -15.70 -4.04 6.32
#